data_AF-A0A961JWH4-F1
#
_entry.id   AF-A0A961JWH4-F1
#
_cell.length_a   1.000
_cell.length_b   1.000
_cell.length_c   1.000
_cell.angle_alpha   90.00
_cell.angle_beta   90.00
_cell.angle_gamma   90.00
#
_symmetry.space_group_name_H-M   'P 1'
#
loop_
_entity.id
_entity.type
_entity.pdbx_description
1 polymer ?
#
loop_
_entity_poly.entity_id
_entity_poly.type
_entity_poly.pdbx_seq_one_letter_code
_entity_poly.pdbx_strand_id
1 'polypeptide(L)'
;MNFDTKSNIVVLSDVHIGTNQPTCWYQASVHEPYLIAILQWVKDNAASIDQLVLLGDLVDFWTYPCENALPGFTDIIEANPNIFGRIGALGAAIDALGGEVYYLTGNHDMNVTAADIGEIVSPQGHSPKFLDVGNGLDELGFYQPMLPSGAPSGIALGHGHYYTLFNAPDENTSWEPMPVGHFVTRMIASHWARTLQPGQTVADLPGQGAPMGITMLPFLLATLSEPWKSGGNNANIPALLLNWVAGQMGWNDTHPIVMLDGGTTTLDEVKTVYQNLWSNWAARQAALMNSPEAGQIAAYKAALADALAWYLGWFAQQASIQNGYDLVVMGHTHVPIAGMTGGVINYVNSGFECPSVPDMGTQQISFAVIDRDTKQTTLLQARKSSSGPIEIVPCPAASVSPVPPPAMDFSCYITIENNQGFPLTLTGSTIGHGYLTGPLPQQIAPNSVARIWLTDYPGGHGSDGSVTYQYPGGASYTFAFDCPTGVLPNTCSGGSWFKTKAGDPNGPWGPIGSIARYGHPFSVTFGVES
;
A
#
# COMPACT_ATOMS: atom_id res chain seq x y z
N MET A 1 -14.58 32.91 15.30
CA MET A 1 -13.93 31.61 15.02
C MET A 1 -14.43 31.21 13.64
N ASN A 2 -13.59 31.32 12.61
CA ASN A 2 -13.88 30.64 11.34
C ASN A 2 -13.58 29.18 11.60
N PHE A 3 -14.61 28.34 11.74
CA PHE A 3 -14.41 26.91 11.61
C PHE A 3 -13.98 26.69 10.16
N ASP A 4 -12.81 26.11 9.97
CA ASP A 4 -12.42 25.64 8.65
C ASP A 4 -13.45 24.59 8.22
N THR A 5 -14.23 24.90 7.18
CA THR A 5 -15.33 24.05 6.73
C THR A 5 -14.86 22.91 5.84
N LYS A 6 -13.57 22.89 5.48
CA LYS A 6 -12.95 21.85 4.67
C LYS A 6 -12.43 20.73 5.56
N SER A 7 -12.94 19.52 5.34
CA SER A 7 -12.52 18.32 6.06
C SER A 7 -12.19 17.16 5.13
N ASN A 8 -12.56 17.22 3.85
CA ASN A 8 -12.40 16.08 2.94
C ASN A 8 -11.01 16.06 2.29
N ILE A 9 -10.35 14.92 2.36
CA ILE A 9 -9.13 14.63 1.61
C ILE A 9 -9.52 13.70 0.45
N VAL A 10 -9.22 14.11 -0.77
CA VAL A 10 -9.41 13.26 -1.96
C VAL A 10 -8.10 12.58 -2.30
N VAL A 11 -8.12 11.29 -2.60
CA VAL A 11 -6.94 10.48 -2.93
C VAL A 11 -7.16 9.78 -4.27
N LEU A 12 -6.26 10.02 -5.23
CA LEU A 12 -6.25 9.47 -6.59
C LEU A 12 -4.90 8.78 -6.82
N SER A 13 -4.86 7.60 -7.43
CA SER A 13 -3.64 6.78 -7.52
C SER A 13 -3.70 5.83 -8.70
N ASP A 14 -2.56 5.51 -9.31
CA ASP A 14 -2.48 4.48 -10.36
C ASP A 14 -3.24 4.86 -11.66
N VAL A 15 -2.99 6.09 -12.12
CA VAL A 15 -3.57 6.62 -13.37
C VAL A 15 -2.74 6.17 -14.58
N HIS A 16 -1.43 6.04 -14.40
CA HIS A 16 -0.45 5.52 -15.36
C HIS A 16 -0.40 6.25 -16.71
N ILE A 17 -0.44 7.60 -16.69
CA ILE A 17 -0.44 8.39 -17.92
C ILE A 17 0.93 8.30 -18.61
N GLY A 18 0.96 7.71 -19.81
CA GLY A 18 2.12 7.71 -20.70
C GLY A 18 1.96 8.64 -21.90
N THR A 19 2.76 8.43 -22.95
CA THR A 19 2.73 9.22 -24.20
C THR A 19 1.69 8.73 -25.21
N ASN A 20 0.70 7.94 -24.77
CA ASN A 20 -0.28 7.26 -25.63
C ASN A 20 0.34 6.29 -26.66
N GLN A 21 1.54 5.76 -26.39
CA GLN A 21 2.06 4.63 -27.14
C GLN A 21 1.10 3.43 -27.00
N PRO A 22 0.96 2.56 -28.01
CA PRO A 22 0.04 1.43 -27.95
C PRO A 22 0.27 0.47 -26.77
N THR A 23 1.45 0.49 -26.15
CA THR A 23 1.83 -0.33 -24.99
C THR A 23 1.50 0.31 -23.65
N CYS A 24 1.24 1.63 -23.59
CA CYS A 24 0.85 2.31 -22.37
C CYS A 24 -0.51 1.84 -21.88
N TRP A 25 -0.67 1.57 -20.59
CA TRP A 25 -1.96 1.18 -20.03
C TRP A 25 -3.00 2.29 -20.18
N TYR A 26 -2.64 3.51 -19.80
CA TYR A 26 -3.46 4.67 -20.09
C TYR A 26 -3.43 5.00 -21.58
N GLN A 27 -4.61 4.90 -22.18
CA GLN A 27 -4.94 5.42 -23.51
C GLN A 27 -5.92 6.59 -23.38
N ALA A 28 -5.57 7.79 -23.85
CA ALA A 28 -6.40 8.98 -23.74
C ALA A 28 -7.77 8.81 -24.42
N SER A 29 -7.84 8.08 -25.53
CA SER A 29 -9.09 7.76 -26.22
C SER A 29 -10.09 6.95 -25.38
N VAL A 30 -9.61 6.29 -24.32
CA VAL A 30 -10.39 5.41 -23.44
C VAL A 30 -10.59 6.03 -22.06
N HIS A 31 -9.51 6.44 -21.40
CA HIS A 31 -9.48 6.73 -19.98
C HIS A 31 -9.59 8.22 -19.66
N GLU A 32 -9.14 9.11 -20.55
CA GLU A 32 -9.15 10.56 -20.34
C GLU A 32 -10.53 11.12 -19.95
N PRO A 33 -11.65 10.69 -20.58
CA PRO A 33 -12.96 11.17 -20.18
C PRO A 33 -13.32 10.89 -18.71
N TYR A 34 -12.85 9.76 -18.16
CA TYR A 34 -13.10 9.39 -16.77
C TYR A 34 -12.25 10.20 -15.80
N LEU A 35 -10.97 10.37 -16.11
CA LEU A 35 -10.08 11.21 -15.31
C LEU A 35 -10.54 12.66 -15.28
N ILE A 36 -10.96 13.21 -16.42
CA ILE A 36 -11.57 14.55 -16.49
C ILE A 36 -12.81 14.62 -15.59
N ALA A 37 -13.68 13.61 -15.61
CA ALA A 37 -14.88 13.59 -14.76
C ALA A 37 -14.54 13.60 -13.26
N ILE A 38 -13.50 12.86 -12.85
CA ILE A 38 -13.03 12.85 -11.45
C ILE A 38 -12.46 14.22 -11.05
N LEU A 39 -11.57 14.80 -11.86
CA LEU A 39 -10.97 16.11 -11.58
C LEU A 39 -12.01 17.24 -11.60
N GLN A 40 -13.01 17.14 -12.48
CA GLN A 40 -14.14 18.08 -12.50
C GLN A 40 -15.01 17.92 -11.25
N TRP A 41 -15.24 16.69 -10.77
CA TRP A 41 -15.91 16.45 -9.49
C TRP A 41 -15.14 17.07 -8.32
N VAL A 42 -13.80 16.96 -8.28
CA VAL A 42 -12.97 17.62 -7.26
C VAL A 42 -13.18 19.13 -7.29
N LYS A 43 -13.11 19.73 -8.49
CA LYS A 43 -13.36 21.16 -8.67
C LYS A 43 -14.75 21.59 -8.19
N ASP A 44 -15.79 20.83 -8.55
CA ASP A 44 -17.18 21.16 -8.19
C ASP A 44 -17.46 20.99 -6.68
N ASN A 45 -16.66 20.18 -5.98
CA ASN A 45 -16.78 19.93 -4.53
C ASN A 45 -15.70 20.63 -3.69
N ALA A 46 -14.90 21.52 -4.29
CA ALA A 46 -13.75 22.18 -3.67
C ALA A 46 -14.05 22.95 -2.37
N ALA A 47 -15.31 23.36 -2.15
CA ALA A 47 -15.74 24.02 -0.92
C ALA A 47 -15.67 23.13 0.33
N SER A 48 -15.70 21.81 0.16
CA SER A 48 -15.60 20.80 1.24
C SER A 48 -14.25 20.09 1.29
N ILE A 49 -13.45 20.21 0.22
CA ILE A 49 -12.18 19.50 0.04
C ILE A 49 -11.06 20.36 0.61
N ASP A 50 -10.37 19.78 1.57
CA ASP A 50 -9.14 20.28 2.18
C ASP A 50 -7.99 20.20 1.17
N GLN A 51 -7.77 19.01 0.60
CA GLN A 51 -6.69 18.75 -0.35
C GLN A 51 -6.97 17.56 -1.27
N LEU A 52 -6.28 17.55 -2.42
CA LEU A 52 -6.17 16.40 -3.32
C LEU A 52 -4.77 15.80 -3.19
N VAL A 53 -4.68 14.49 -2.99
CA VAL A 53 -3.42 13.74 -2.94
C VAL A 53 -3.35 12.82 -4.14
N LEU A 54 -2.33 13.03 -4.98
CA LEU A 54 -1.94 12.17 -6.10
C LEU A 54 -0.94 11.14 -5.52
N LEU A 55 -1.44 9.95 -5.20
CA LEU A 55 -0.82 8.93 -4.37
C LEU A 55 0.12 7.99 -5.16
N GLY A 56 0.87 8.55 -6.11
CA GLY A 56 1.79 7.80 -6.96
C GLY A 56 1.16 7.20 -8.21
N ASP A 57 2.04 6.83 -9.14
CA ASP A 57 1.71 6.27 -10.44
C ASP A 57 0.72 7.14 -11.24
N LEU A 58 0.89 8.47 -11.16
CA LEU A 58 0.12 9.40 -11.99
C LEU A 58 0.59 9.33 -13.44
N VAL A 59 1.91 9.26 -13.63
CA VAL A 59 2.56 9.06 -14.93
C VAL A 59 3.22 7.70 -14.97
N ASP A 60 3.54 7.21 -16.16
CA ASP A 60 4.12 5.88 -16.35
C ASP A 60 5.37 5.96 -17.22
N PHE A 61 6.49 5.43 -16.72
CA PHE A 61 7.75 5.23 -17.46
C PHE A 61 8.07 3.75 -17.71
N TRP A 62 7.23 2.81 -17.28
CA TRP A 62 7.52 1.37 -17.28
C TRP A 62 6.85 0.63 -18.44
N THR A 63 5.77 1.16 -19.00
CA THR A 63 4.96 0.53 -20.06
C THR A 63 5.50 0.77 -21.47
N TYR A 64 6.82 0.94 -21.59
CA TYR A 64 7.54 1.11 -22.85
C TYR A 64 8.42 -0.10 -23.16
N PRO A 65 8.52 -0.52 -24.43
CA PRO A 65 9.41 -1.61 -24.82
C PRO A 65 10.83 -1.44 -24.29
N CYS A 66 11.46 -2.54 -23.87
CA CYS A 66 12.88 -2.61 -23.51
C CYS A 66 13.80 -2.03 -24.59
N GLU A 67 13.42 -2.14 -25.86
CA GLU A 67 14.19 -1.69 -27.01
C GLU A 67 14.15 -0.17 -27.22
N ASN A 68 13.23 0.52 -26.54
CA ASN A 68 13.00 1.95 -26.72
C ASN A 68 13.60 2.76 -25.56
N ALA A 69 14.04 3.98 -25.85
CA ALA A 69 14.29 4.97 -24.81
C ALA A 69 12.98 5.32 -24.09
N LEU A 70 13.08 5.55 -22.78
CA LEU A 70 11.96 6.02 -21.98
C LEU A 70 11.70 7.51 -22.29
N PRO A 71 10.43 7.95 -22.33
CA PRO A 71 10.14 9.38 -22.46
C PRO A 71 10.57 10.14 -21.21
N GLY A 72 10.85 11.43 -21.36
CA GLY A 72 10.94 12.35 -20.24
C GLY A 72 9.56 12.72 -19.71
N PHE A 73 9.52 13.35 -18.53
CA PHE A 73 8.28 13.86 -17.96
C PHE A 73 7.59 14.88 -18.89
N THR A 74 8.38 15.79 -19.48
CA THR A 74 7.88 16.78 -20.45
C THR A 74 7.18 16.12 -21.65
N ASP A 75 7.69 15.00 -22.17
CA ASP A 75 7.07 14.30 -23.29
C ASP A 75 5.67 13.77 -22.92
N ILE A 76 5.50 13.29 -21.68
CA ILE A 76 4.22 12.79 -21.18
C ILE A 76 3.21 13.93 -21.02
N ILE A 77 3.60 15.06 -20.45
CA ILE A 77 2.67 16.20 -20.28
C ILE A 77 2.26 16.80 -21.62
N GLU A 78 3.20 16.90 -22.58
CA GLU A 78 2.93 17.43 -23.93
C GLU A 78 1.99 16.51 -24.73
N ALA A 79 2.10 15.19 -24.51
CA ALA A 79 1.20 14.22 -25.12
C ALA A 79 -0.23 14.24 -24.55
N ASN A 80 -0.45 14.85 -23.38
CA ASN A 80 -1.74 14.82 -22.67
C ASN A 80 -2.21 16.23 -22.21
N PRO A 81 -2.38 17.19 -23.15
CA PRO A 81 -2.64 18.59 -22.82
C PRO A 81 -4.02 18.83 -22.18
N ASN A 82 -4.99 17.94 -22.38
CA ASN A 82 -6.31 18.06 -21.75
C ASN A 82 -6.27 17.79 -20.24
N ILE A 83 -5.26 17.07 -19.77
CA ILE A 83 -5.05 16.78 -18.35
C ILE A 83 -4.04 17.78 -17.77
N PHE A 84 -2.82 17.80 -18.30
CA PHE A 84 -1.68 18.53 -17.72
C PHE A 84 -1.48 19.94 -18.27
N GLY A 85 -2.08 20.26 -19.42
CA GLY A 85 -1.93 21.59 -20.00
C GLY A 85 -2.41 22.67 -19.03
N ARG A 86 -1.94 23.90 -19.22
CA ARG A 86 -2.24 25.02 -18.31
C ARG A 86 -3.73 25.23 -18.06
N ILE A 87 -4.60 24.91 -19.03
CA ILE A 87 -6.07 24.98 -18.90
C ILE A 87 -6.73 23.58 -18.83
N GLY A 88 -5.94 22.54 -18.66
CA GLY A 88 -6.37 21.16 -18.53
C GLY A 88 -7.09 20.89 -17.21
N ALA A 89 -7.66 19.70 -17.09
CA ALA A 89 -8.49 19.31 -15.96
C ALA A 89 -7.74 19.34 -14.63
N LEU A 90 -6.46 18.96 -14.60
CA LEU A 90 -5.66 18.98 -13.37
C LEU A 90 -5.38 20.43 -12.95
N GLY A 91 -5.00 21.30 -13.89
CA GLY A 91 -4.81 22.73 -13.65
C GLY A 91 -6.06 23.40 -13.07
N ALA A 92 -7.24 23.03 -13.55
CA ALA A 92 -8.51 23.53 -13.03
C ALA A 92 -8.83 23.03 -11.61
N ALA A 93 -8.50 21.78 -11.28
CA ALA A 93 -8.65 21.24 -9.93
C ALA A 93 -7.66 21.88 -8.94
N ILE A 94 -6.40 22.07 -9.34
CA ILE A 94 -5.37 22.77 -8.56
C ILE A 94 -5.86 24.17 -8.18
N ASP A 95 -6.36 24.93 -9.15
CA ASP A 95 -6.88 26.28 -8.93
C ASP A 95 -8.11 26.31 -8.01
N ALA A 96 -9.02 25.35 -8.17
CA ALA A 96 -10.22 25.26 -7.33
C ALA A 96 -9.86 24.97 -5.87
N LEU A 97 -8.76 24.24 -5.63
CA LEU A 97 -8.25 23.93 -4.30
C LEU A 97 -7.25 24.98 -3.77
N GLY A 98 -6.96 26.04 -4.54
CA GLY A 98 -6.01 27.08 -4.12
C GLY A 98 -4.56 26.57 -4.00
N GLY A 99 -4.19 25.55 -4.78
CA GLY A 99 -2.87 24.93 -4.74
C GLY A 99 -2.70 23.80 -3.70
N GLU A 100 -3.75 23.41 -2.98
CA GLU A 100 -3.73 22.28 -2.04
C GLU A 100 -3.83 20.93 -2.77
N VAL A 101 -2.83 20.67 -3.62
CA VAL A 101 -2.63 19.41 -4.33
C VAL A 101 -1.25 18.88 -4.01
N TYR A 102 -1.17 17.63 -3.57
CA TYR A 102 0.05 16.97 -3.12
C TYR A 102 0.36 15.81 -4.04
N TYR A 103 1.63 15.63 -4.36
CA TYR A 103 2.12 14.57 -5.23
C TYR A 103 3.17 13.76 -4.49
N LEU A 104 3.00 12.46 -4.43
CA LEU A 104 4.06 11.51 -4.07
C LEU A 104 4.25 10.52 -5.20
N THR A 105 5.45 9.97 -5.32
CA THR A 105 5.77 8.97 -6.35
C THR A 105 5.26 7.58 -5.99
N GLY A 106 4.84 6.83 -6.99
CA GLY A 106 4.69 5.39 -6.96
C GLY A 106 5.88 4.69 -7.63
N ASN A 107 5.75 3.41 -7.94
CA ASN A 107 6.85 2.68 -8.56
C ASN A 107 7.01 3.02 -10.05
N HIS A 108 5.93 3.28 -10.80
CA HIS A 108 5.98 3.60 -12.23
C HIS A 108 6.54 5.00 -12.52
N ASP A 109 6.51 5.89 -11.53
CA ASP A 109 6.97 7.28 -11.62
C ASP A 109 8.00 7.69 -10.55
N MET A 110 8.71 6.72 -9.98
CA MET A 110 9.75 6.94 -8.95
C MET A 110 10.90 7.88 -9.34
N ASN A 111 11.08 8.15 -10.63
CA ASN A 111 12.11 9.07 -11.14
C ASN A 111 11.61 10.51 -11.30
N VAL A 112 10.32 10.79 -11.03
CA VAL A 112 9.78 12.15 -11.03
C VAL A 112 10.39 12.95 -9.90
N THR A 113 10.80 14.17 -10.23
CA THR A 113 11.40 15.12 -9.30
C THR A 113 10.46 16.29 -8.99
N ALA A 114 10.80 17.07 -7.98
CA ALA A 114 10.11 18.34 -7.70
C ALA A 114 10.17 19.32 -8.89
N ALA A 115 11.21 19.26 -9.72
CA ALA A 115 11.34 20.10 -10.91
C ALA A 115 10.33 19.69 -11.98
N ASP A 116 10.19 18.39 -12.22
CA ASP A 116 9.19 17.82 -13.15
C ASP A 116 7.78 18.24 -12.74
N ILE A 117 7.42 18.05 -11.46
CA ILE A 117 6.10 18.48 -10.96
C ILE A 117 5.88 19.99 -11.11
N GLY A 118 6.94 20.79 -10.97
CA GLY A 118 6.90 22.24 -11.20
C GLY A 118 6.55 22.65 -12.63
N GLU A 119 6.62 21.75 -13.61
CA GLU A 119 6.15 21.99 -14.99
C GLU A 119 4.62 22.03 -15.08
N ILE A 120 3.91 21.39 -14.14
CA ILE A 120 2.45 21.42 -14.06
C ILE A 120 2.02 22.73 -13.40
N VAL A 121 1.75 23.75 -14.21
CA VAL A 121 1.33 25.07 -13.74
C VAL A 121 -0.10 25.37 -14.17
N SER A 122 -0.96 25.59 -13.18
CA SER A 122 -2.35 26.04 -13.35
C SER A 122 -2.47 27.46 -13.90
N PRO A 123 -3.68 27.92 -14.31
CA PRO A 123 -3.89 29.28 -14.79
C PRO A 123 -3.48 30.36 -13.80
N GLN A 124 -3.75 30.17 -12.49
CA GLN A 124 -3.40 31.12 -11.43
C GLN A 124 -1.96 30.98 -10.92
N GLY A 125 -1.16 30.08 -11.49
CA GLY A 125 0.26 29.93 -11.16
C GLY A 125 0.53 29.01 -9.97
N HIS A 126 -0.45 28.23 -9.53
CA HIS A 126 -0.23 27.14 -8.57
C HIS A 126 0.31 25.89 -9.27
N SER A 127 1.07 25.08 -8.53
CA SER A 127 1.63 23.79 -8.91
C SER A 127 1.38 22.78 -7.78
N PRO A 128 1.28 21.47 -8.05
CA PRO A 128 1.27 20.47 -6.99
C PRO A 128 2.53 20.56 -6.12
N LYS A 129 2.38 20.20 -4.85
CA LYS A 129 3.44 20.13 -3.84
C LYS A 129 4.05 18.73 -3.88
N PHE A 130 5.32 18.64 -4.28
CA PHE A 130 6.05 17.37 -4.33
C PHE A 130 6.42 16.91 -2.91
N LEU A 131 6.17 15.63 -2.64
CA LEU A 131 6.47 14.94 -1.39
C LEU A 131 7.41 13.77 -1.67
N ASP A 132 8.48 13.70 -0.88
CA ASP A 132 9.47 12.63 -0.87
C ASP A 132 9.87 12.28 0.58
N VAL A 133 10.61 11.18 0.74
CA VAL A 133 11.09 10.74 2.06
C VAL A 133 12.00 11.82 2.66
N GLY A 134 11.64 12.30 3.85
CA GLY A 134 12.34 13.38 4.52
C GLY A 134 11.87 14.79 4.13
N ASN A 135 11.02 14.92 3.10
CA ASN A 135 10.28 16.14 2.81
C ASN A 135 8.79 15.82 2.55
N GLY A 136 8.08 15.68 3.67
CA GLY A 136 6.63 15.46 3.72
C GLY A 136 6.20 14.00 3.83
N LEU A 137 7.04 13.05 3.41
CA LEU A 137 6.86 11.62 3.72
C LEU A 137 7.70 11.21 4.93
N ASP A 138 7.17 10.26 5.72
CA ASP A 138 7.93 9.57 6.76
C ASP A 138 8.92 8.54 6.15
N GLU A 139 9.74 7.93 7.00
CA GLU A 139 10.72 6.90 6.61
C GLU A 139 10.08 5.62 6.04
N LEU A 140 8.75 5.47 6.18
CA LEU A 140 7.97 4.36 5.65
C LEU A 140 7.29 4.71 4.31
N GLY A 141 7.48 5.93 3.80
CA GLY A 141 6.90 6.39 2.54
C GLY A 141 5.44 6.86 2.66
N PHE A 142 4.98 7.26 3.85
CA PHE A 142 3.64 7.83 4.04
C PHE A 142 3.66 9.34 4.26
N TYR A 143 2.74 10.00 3.57
CA TYR A 143 2.30 11.36 3.89
C TYR A 143 1.28 11.32 5.03
N GLN A 144 1.44 12.19 6.02
CA GLN A 144 0.49 12.37 7.13
C GLN A 144 -0.17 13.74 7.06
N PRO A 145 -1.44 13.82 6.64
CA PRO A 145 -2.21 15.06 6.73
C PRO A 145 -2.26 15.60 8.16
N MET A 146 -2.11 16.91 8.30
CA MET A 146 -2.14 17.59 9.59
C MET A 146 -3.54 18.12 9.88
N LEU A 147 -3.95 18.11 11.15
CA LEU A 147 -5.13 18.81 11.62
C LEU A 147 -4.86 20.33 11.65
N PRO A 148 -5.90 21.19 11.65
CA PRO A 148 -5.72 22.63 11.80
C PRO A 148 -4.98 23.06 13.08
N SER A 149 -4.96 22.20 14.10
CA SER A 149 -4.18 22.38 15.34
C SER A 149 -2.67 22.20 15.15
N GLY A 150 -2.22 21.69 14.01
CA GLY A 150 -0.84 21.27 13.77
C GLY A 150 -0.48 19.91 14.36
N ALA A 151 -1.46 19.12 14.80
CA ALA A 151 -1.25 17.73 15.21
C ALA A 151 -1.46 16.76 14.02
N PRO A 152 -0.79 15.59 13.99
CA PRO A 152 -1.08 14.56 12.98
C PRO A 152 -2.54 14.13 13.04
N SER A 153 -3.16 13.91 11.87
CA SER A 153 -4.55 13.45 11.78
C SER A 153 -4.74 11.99 12.23
N GLY A 154 -3.66 11.19 12.25
CA GLY A 154 -3.72 9.74 12.38
C GLY A 154 -4.06 9.02 11.07
N ILE A 155 -4.05 9.74 9.94
CA ILE A 155 -4.19 9.22 8.59
C ILE A 155 -2.80 9.11 7.96
N ALA A 156 -2.51 7.99 7.31
CA ALA A 156 -1.29 7.76 6.55
C ALA A 156 -1.64 7.41 5.10
N LEU A 157 -1.06 8.16 4.15
CA LEU A 157 -1.32 8.08 2.71
C LEU A 157 -0.01 7.72 2.01
N GLY A 158 0.08 6.58 1.34
CA GLY A 158 1.30 6.18 0.62
C GLY A 158 0.99 5.18 -0.47
N HIS A 159 1.76 5.18 -1.56
CA HIS A 159 1.41 4.38 -2.74
C HIS A 159 1.31 2.87 -2.43
N GLY A 160 2.21 2.32 -1.61
CA GLY A 160 2.17 0.93 -1.15
C GLY A 160 3.25 0.03 -1.75
N HIS A 161 3.89 0.44 -2.85
CA HIS A 161 4.98 -0.29 -3.50
C HIS A 161 6.19 -0.58 -2.56
N TYR A 162 6.46 0.27 -1.56
CA TYR A 162 7.50 0.02 -0.54
C TYR A 162 7.33 -1.29 0.25
N TYR A 163 6.17 -1.94 0.15
CA TYR A 163 5.81 -3.17 0.87
C TYR A 163 5.69 -4.40 -0.02
N THR A 164 6.02 -4.28 -1.30
CA THR A 164 5.97 -5.37 -2.26
C THR A 164 7.39 -5.75 -2.69
N LEU A 165 7.68 -7.04 -2.81
CA LEU A 165 9.06 -7.50 -2.94
C LEU A 165 9.65 -7.07 -4.28
N PHE A 166 8.84 -7.12 -5.35
CA PHE A 166 9.32 -6.90 -6.71
C PHE A 166 9.18 -5.47 -7.21
N ASN A 167 8.38 -4.64 -6.55
CA ASN A 167 8.14 -3.25 -6.96
C ASN A 167 8.64 -2.19 -5.95
N ALA A 168 9.08 -2.60 -4.76
CA ALA A 168 9.75 -1.68 -3.83
C ALA A 168 11.14 -1.25 -4.35
N PRO A 169 11.56 0.00 -4.06
CA PRO A 169 12.90 0.47 -4.38
C PRO A 169 14.01 -0.44 -3.82
N ASP A 170 15.09 -0.64 -4.58
CA ASP A 170 16.28 -1.37 -4.10
C ASP A 170 17.55 -0.52 -4.18
N GLU A 171 17.95 -0.03 -3.01
CA GLU A 171 19.15 0.80 -2.79
C GLU A 171 20.46 0.01 -2.89
N ASN A 172 20.40 -1.32 -3.02
CA ASN A 172 21.61 -2.16 -3.10
C ASN A 172 22.03 -2.47 -4.54
N THR A 173 21.50 -1.73 -5.51
CA THR A 173 21.68 -2.01 -6.93
C THR A 173 22.42 -0.89 -7.64
N SER A 174 23.05 -1.19 -8.77
CA SER A 174 23.67 -0.19 -9.63
C SER A 174 22.66 0.70 -10.36
N TRP A 175 21.36 0.44 -10.23
CA TRP A 175 20.28 1.17 -10.86
C TRP A 175 19.29 1.74 -9.85
N GLU A 176 19.69 1.87 -8.58
CA GLU A 176 18.87 2.48 -7.53
C GLU A 176 18.18 3.77 -8.03
N PRO A 177 16.88 3.97 -7.74
CA PRO A 177 16.00 3.12 -6.91
C PRO A 177 15.26 2.00 -7.68
N MET A 178 15.62 1.73 -8.93
CA MET A 178 14.85 0.88 -9.84
C MET A 178 14.59 -0.53 -9.28
N PRO A 179 13.35 -1.04 -9.31
CA PRO A 179 13.02 -2.38 -8.84
C PRO A 179 12.98 -3.39 -9.98
N VAL A 180 12.95 -4.69 -9.65
CA VAL A 180 12.89 -5.76 -10.66
C VAL A 180 11.60 -5.73 -11.49
N GLY A 181 10.50 -5.23 -10.92
CA GLY A 181 9.21 -5.02 -11.59
C GLY A 181 9.28 -4.10 -12.82
N HIS A 182 10.23 -3.16 -12.85
CA HIS A 182 10.50 -2.34 -14.02
C HIS A 182 10.83 -3.19 -15.25
N PHE A 183 11.76 -4.13 -15.10
CA PHE A 183 12.20 -4.99 -16.19
C PHE A 183 11.10 -5.98 -16.61
N VAL A 184 10.31 -6.48 -15.66
CA VAL A 184 9.13 -7.31 -15.94
C VAL A 184 8.14 -6.56 -16.83
N THR A 185 7.77 -5.34 -16.44
CA THR A 185 6.77 -4.53 -17.15
C THR A 185 7.26 -4.15 -18.55
N ARG A 186 8.55 -3.84 -18.71
CA ARG A 186 9.11 -3.50 -20.02
C ARG A 186 9.23 -4.70 -20.96
N MET A 187 9.56 -5.89 -20.45
CA MET A 187 9.53 -7.13 -21.27
C MET A 187 8.12 -7.42 -21.80
N ILE A 188 7.10 -7.17 -20.96
CA ILE A 188 5.69 -7.25 -21.34
C ILE A 188 5.36 -6.21 -22.43
N ALA A 189 5.79 -4.95 -22.26
CA ALA A 189 5.57 -3.91 -23.26
C ALA A 189 6.24 -4.27 -24.60
N SER A 190 7.45 -4.84 -24.59
CA SER A 190 8.11 -5.34 -25.80
C SER A 190 7.35 -6.48 -26.46
N HIS A 191 6.77 -7.39 -25.68
CA HIS A 191 5.90 -8.43 -26.22
C HIS A 191 4.73 -7.80 -26.98
N TRP A 192 4.01 -6.86 -26.35
CA TRP A 192 2.87 -6.20 -26.98
C TRP A 192 3.25 -5.39 -28.21
N ALA A 193 4.38 -4.68 -28.19
CA ALA A 193 4.86 -3.94 -29.36
C ALA A 193 5.07 -4.85 -30.59
N ARG A 194 5.34 -6.15 -30.41
CA ARG A 194 5.48 -7.13 -31.49
C ARG A 194 4.18 -7.82 -31.90
N THR A 195 3.19 -7.90 -31.00
CA THR A 195 2.00 -8.75 -31.18
C THR A 195 0.71 -7.99 -31.38
N LEU A 196 0.63 -6.71 -30.98
CA LEU A 196 -0.52 -5.85 -31.24
C LEU A 196 -0.77 -5.72 -32.74
N GLN A 197 -2.06 -5.76 -33.12
CA GLN A 197 -2.44 -5.49 -34.50
C GLN A 197 -2.29 -4.00 -34.83
N PRO A 198 -2.08 -3.61 -36.09
CA PRO A 198 -2.05 -2.20 -36.47
C PRO A 198 -3.30 -1.45 -36.01
N GLY A 199 -3.10 -0.36 -35.25
CA GLY A 199 -4.19 0.45 -34.69
C GLY A 199 -4.81 -0.08 -33.39
N GLN A 200 -4.36 -1.24 -32.90
CA GLN A 200 -4.74 -1.78 -31.60
C GLN A 200 -3.81 -1.27 -30.50
N THR A 201 -4.34 -1.15 -29.29
CA THR A 201 -3.61 -0.81 -28.07
C THR A 201 -3.78 -1.90 -27.02
N VAL A 202 -2.96 -1.88 -25.96
CA VAL A 202 -3.16 -2.77 -24.82
C VAL A 202 -4.52 -2.54 -24.16
N ALA A 203 -5.08 -1.33 -24.18
CA ALA A 203 -6.41 -1.08 -23.62
C ALA A 203 -7.54 -1.87 -24.33
N ASP A 204 -7.29 -2.39 -25.55
CA ASP A 204 -8.26 -3.23 -26.27
C ASP A 204 -8.21 -4.72 -25.87
N LEU A 205 -7.25 -5.12 -25.03
CA LEU A 205 -7.02 -6.49 -24.62
C LEU A 205 -7.52 -6.71 -23.18
N PRO A 206 -8.06 -7.88 -22.82
CA PRO A 206 -8.45 -8.17 -21.45
C PRO A 206 -7.22 -8.25 -20.53
N GLY A 207 -7.42 -7.98 -19.25
CA GLY A 207 -6.42 -8.06 -18.20
C GLY A 207 -5.32 -7.00 -18.30
N GLN A 208 -5.49 -5.91 -19.07
CA GLN A 208 -4.49 -4.83 -19.08
C GLN A 208 -4.78 -3.79 -18.01
N GLY A 209 -3.75 -3.02 -17.65
CA GLY A 209 -3.77 -2.22 -16.43
C GLY A 209 -3.55 -3.07 -15.17
N ALA A 210 -2.98 -4.26 -15.29
CA ALA A 210 -2.35 -5.08 -14.24
C ALA A 210 -1.56 -6.15 -15.02
N PRO A 211 -0.22 -6.24 -14.93
CA PRO A 211 0.68 -6.74 -15.99
C PRO A 211 0.15 -7.97 -16.77
N MET A 212 -0.57 -7.70 -17.86
CA MET A 212 -1.26 -8.63 -18.75
C MET A 212 -2.27 -9.62 -18.15
N GLY A 213 -2.79 -9.40 -16.95
CA GLY A 213 -3.64 -10.37 -16.26
C GLY A 213 -2.89 -11.65 -15.91
N ILE A 214 -1.55 -11.61 -15.98
CA ILE A 214 -0.69 -12.71 -15.58
C ILE A 214 -0.81 -12.84 -14.06
N THR A 215 -1.50 -13.88 -13.62
CA THR A 215 -1.50 -14.20 -12.19
C THR A 215 -0.12 -14.74 -11.83
N MET A 216 0.65 -13.96 -11.05
CA MET A 216 1.92 -14.43 -10.49
C MET A 216 1.72 -15.53 -9.44
N LEU A 217 0.49 -15.69 -8.94
CA LEU A 217 0.18 -16.62 -7.84
C LEU A 217 0.60 -18.08 -8.11
N PRO A 218 0.29 -18.73 -9.26
CA PRO A 218 0.72 -20.11 -9.50
C PRO A 218 2.25 -20.23 -9.54
N PHE A 219 2.94 -19.25 -10.12
CA PHE A 219 4.39 -19.18 -10.13
C PHE A 219 4.94 -19.03 -8.70
N LEU A 220 4.41 -18.10 -7.90
CA LEU A 220 4.85 -17.86 -6.53
C LEU A 220 4.56 -19.06 -5.64
N LEU A 221 3.40 -19.70 -5.75
CA LEU A 221 3.10 -20.92 -4.99
C LEU A 221 4.07 -22.05 -5.35
N ALA A 222 4.37 -22.26 -6.63
CA ALA A 222 5.35 -23.26 -7.05
C ALA A 222 6.76 -22.92 -6.54
N THR A 223 7.20 -21.69 -6.77
CA THR A 223 8.56 -21.22 -6.50
C THR A 223 8.85 -21.09 -5.01
N LEU A 224 7.91 -20.57 -4.23
CA LEU A 224 8.07 -20.36 -2.79
C LEU A 224 7.80 -21.63 -1.97
N SER A 225 7.21 -22.67 -2.58
CA SER A 225 7.12 -23.99 -1.93
C SER A 225 8.46 -24.69 -1.78
N GLU A 226 9.48 -24.32 -2.57
CA GLU A 226 10.81 -24.95 -2.57
C GLU A 226 11.74 -24.45 -1.45
N PRO A 227 11.87 -23.13 -1.19
CA PRO A 227 12.63 -22.60 -0.04
C PRO A 227 12.14 -23.12 1.32
N TRP A 228 10.83 -23.35 1.47
CA TRP A 228 10.25 -23.92 2.69
C TRP A 228 10.62 -25.39 2.89
N LYS A 229 10.82 -26.15 1.80
CA LYS A 229 11.24 -27.57 1.86
C LYS A 229 12.75 -27.75 2.03
N SER A 230 13.55 -26.77 1.61
CA SER A 230 15.03 -26.88 1.55
C SER A 230 15.77 -26.19 2.71
N GLY A 231 15.06 -25.68 3.73
CA GLY A 231 15.69 -25.05 4.89
C GLY A 231 16.18 -23.62 4.63
N GLY A 232 15.51 -22.87 3.74
CA GLY A 232 15.65 -21.41 3.66
C GLY A 232 16.90 -20.86 2.96
N ASN A 233 17.60 -21.64 2.13
CA ASN A 233 18.82 -21.16 1.47
C ASN A 233 18.64 -20.87 -0.04
N ASN A 234 18.92 -19.61 -0.43
CA ASN A 234 19.50 -19.16 -1.70
C ASN A 234 18.79 -19.46 -3.03
N ALA A 235 17.45 -19.54 -3.08
CA ALA A 235 16.80 -19.38 -4.39
C ALA A 235 16.92 -17.90 -4.82
N ASN A 236 17.56 -17.63 -5.96
CA ASN A 236 17.51 -16.31 -6.61
C ASN A 236 16.08 -16.11 -7.15
N ILE A 237 15.16 -15.76 -6.25
CA ILE A 237 13.72 -15.60 -6.55
C ILE A 237 13.50 -14.59 -7.68
N PRO A 238 14.19 -13.43 -7.72
CA PRO A 238 14.09 -12.53 -8.87
C PRO A 238 14.48 -13.19 -10.19
N ALA A 239 15.55 -13.98 -10.23
CA ALA A 239 15.91 -14.69 -11.45
C ALA A 239 14.87 -15.74 -11.87
N LEU A 240 14.23 -16.42 -10.92
CA LEU A 240 13.13 -17.34 -11.22
C LEU A 240 11.94 -16.60 -11.83
N LEU A 241 11.59 -15.42 -11.28
CA LEU A 241 10.54 -14.57 -11.82
C LEU A 241 10.87 -14.11 -13.23
N LEU A 242 12.07 -13.55 -13.43
CA LEU A 242 12.51 -13.03 -14.71
C LEU A 242 12.59 -14.13 -15.77
N ASN A 243 13.09 -15.33 -15.43
CA ASN A 243 13.09 -16.48 -16.32
C ASN A 243 11.67 -16.90 -16.72
N TRP A 244 10.75 -16.92 -15.77
CA TRP A 244 9.36 -17.30 -16.05
C TRP A 244 8.70 -16.28 -16.97
N VAL A 245 8.81 -14.99 -16.68
CA VAL A 245 8.27 -13.92 -17.54
C VAL A 245 8.92 -13.95 -18.92
N ALA A 246 10.26 -14.04 -19.00
CA ALA A 246 10.98 -14.10 -20.27
C ALA A 246 10.52 -15.28 -21.13
N GLY A 247 10.32 -16.47 -20.52
CA GLY A 247 9.79 -17.64 -21.20
C GLY A 247 8.39 -17.44 -21.76
N GLN A 248 7.51 -16.74 -21.04
CA GLN A 248 6.16 -16.40 -21.51
C GLN A 248 6.19 -15.32 -22.62
N MET A 249 7.10 -14.35 -22.55
CA MET A 249 7.22 -13.25 -23.51
C MET A 249 8.04 -13.62 -24.76
N GLY A 250 8.72 -14.76 -24.76
CA GLY A 250 9.70 -15.13 -25.78
C GLY A 250 10.94 -14.22 -25.79
N TRP A 251 11.35 -13.75 -24.61
CA TRP A 251 12.48 -12.84 -24.43
C TRP A 251 13.81 -13.60 -24.32
N ASN A 252 14.89 -13.01 -24.82
CA ASN A 252 16.24 -13.56 -24.72
C ASN A 252 17.04 -12.80 -23.65
N ASP A 253 17.75 -13.55 -22.80
CA ASP A 253 18.48 -13.00 -21.67
C ASP A 253 19.55 -11.97 -22.03
N THR A 254 20.14 -12.09 -23.22
CA THR A 254 21.20 -11.22 -23.76
C THR A 254 20.66 -10.06 -24.59
N HIS A 255 19.33 -9.97 -24.76
CA HIS A 255 18.72 -8.88 -25.52
C HIS A 255 18.93 -7.54 -24.78
N PRO A 256 19.42 -6.48 -25.47
CA PRO A 256 19.64 -5.19 -24.83
C PRO A 256 18.35 -4.57 -24.29
N ILE A 257 18.43 -4.01 -23.09
CA ILE A 257 17.38 -3.21 -22.46
C ILE A 257 17.94 -1.79 -22.33
N VAL A 258 17.30 -0.82 -22.99
CA VAL A 258 17.70 0.59 -22.97
C VAL A 258 17.29 1.22 -21.65
N MET A 259 18.23 1.76 -20.89
CA MET A 259 18.00 2.36 -19.57
C MET A 259 17.63 3.85 -19.67
N LEU A 260 17.14 4.43 -18.57
CA LEU A 260 16.71 5.84 -18.52
C LEU A 260 17.87 6.81 -18.84
N ASP A 261 19.08 6.48 -18.44
CA ASP A 261 20.30 7.26 -18.71
C ASP A 261 20.82 7.13 -20.16
N GLY A 262 20.11 6.37 -21.00
CA GLY A 262 20.51 6.04 -22.38
C GLY A 262 21.53 4.91 -22.47
N GLY A 263 21.98 4.35 -21.35
CA GLY A 263 22.78 3.14 -21.29
C GLY A 263 21.99 1.89 -21.69
N THR A 264 22.65 0.74 -21.65
CA THR A 264 21.99 -0.55 -21.91
C THR A 264 22.39 -1.60 -20.87
N THR A 265 21.45 -2.45 -20.48
CA THR A 265 21.67 -3.64 -19.67
C THR A 265 21.12 -4.89 -20.38
N THR A 266 21.20 -6.06 -19.77
CA THR A 266 20.57 -7.30 -20.24
C THR A 266 19.84 -8.00 -19.10
N LEU A 267 18.95 -8.95 -19.41
CA LEU A 267 18.24 -9.68 -18.35
C LEU A 267 19.20 -10.53 -17.50
N ASP A 268 20.30 -11.04 -18.06
CA ASP A 268 21.34 -11.75 -17.31
C ASP A 268 22.01 -10.86 -16.26
N GLU A 269 22.28 -9.60 -16.62
CA GLU A 269 22.83 -8.63 -15.68
C GLU A 269 21.81 -8.29 -14.59
N VAL A 270 20.53 -8.10 -14.96
CA VAL A 270 19.44 -7.88 -14.01
C VAL A 270 19.33 -9.03 -13.00
N LYS A 271 19.33 -10.29 -13.46
CA LYS A 271 19.30 -11.47 -12.57
C LYS A 271 20.46 -11.49 -11.57
N THR A 272 21.61 -10.98 -11.98
CA THR A 272 22.83 -10.93 -11.15
C THR A 272 22.74 -9.82 -10.12
N VAL A 273 22.31 -8.62 -10.52
CA VAL A 273 22.17 -7.45 -9.63
C VAL A 273 21.15 -7.71 -8.53
N TYR A 274 19.97 -8.25 -8.87
CA TYR A 274 18.90 -8.49 -7.89
C TYR A 274 19.00 -9.84 -7.17
N GLN A 275 20.10 -10.61 -7.30
CA GLN A 275 20.18 -11.97 -6.78
C GLN A 275 19.95 -12.10 -5.26
N ASN A 276 20.18 -11.02 -4.52
CA ASN A 276 20.04 -10.95 -3.06
C ASN A 276 18.77 -10.22 -2.60
N LEU A 277 17.86 -9.81 -3.50
CA LEU A 277 16.66 -9.04 -3.13
C LEU A 277 15.85 -9.72 -2.02
N TRP A 278 15.62 -11.03 -2.14
CA TRP A 278 14.89 -11.81 -1.13
C TRP A 278 15.61 -11.80 0.24
N SER A 279 16.90 -12.13 0.26
CA SER A 279 17.66 -12.25 1.51
C SER A 279 17.84 -10.89 2.19
N ASN A 280 18.06 -9.83 1.42
CA ASN A 280 18.12 -8.46 1.93
C ASN A 280 16.78 -8.04 2.55
N TRP A 281 15.66 -8.31 1.87
CA TRP A 281 14.33 -8.02 2.40
C TRP A 281 14.05 -8.78 3.69
N ALA A 282 14.29 -10.10 3.70
CA ALA A 282 14.08 -10.94 4.86
C ALA A 282 14.95 -10.52 6.04
N ALA A 283 16.20 -10.13 5.81
CA ALA A 283 17.09 -9.63 6.85
C ALA A 283 16.60 -8.29 7.44
N ARG A 284 16.16 -7.36 6.59
CA ARG A 284 15.57 -6.08 7.04
C ARG A 284 14.34 -6.29 7.92
N GLN A 285 13.44 -7.16 7.48
CA GLN A 285 12.23 -7.51 8.24
C GLN A 285 12.55 -8.30 9.52
N ALA A 286 13.55 -9.18 9.48
CA ALA A 286 14.02 -9.90 10.66
C ALA A 286 14.61 -8.96 11.72
N ALA A 287 15.33 -7.91 11.30
CA ALA A 287 15.84 -6.89 12.21
C ALA A 287 14.69 -6.10 12.86
N LEU A 288 13.67 -5.71 12.07
CA LEU A 288 12.49 -4.99 12.58
C LEU A 288 11.70 -5.80 13.61
N MET A 289 11.48 -7.09 13.34
CA MET A 289 10.67 -7.98 14.19
C MET A 289 11.50 -8.75 15.23
N ASN A 290 12.82 -8.57 15.23
CA ASN A 290 13.78 -9.33 16.04
C ASN A 290 13.57 -10.86 15.92
N SER A 291 13.31 -11.35 14.70
CA SER A 291 13.08 -12.77 14.41
C SER A 291 13.46 -13.11 12.96
N PRO A 292 14.49 -13.95 12.73
CA PRO A 292 14.86 -14.44 11.40
C PRO A 292 13.71 -15.13 10.67
N GLU A 293 12.95 -15.97 11.36
CA GLU A 293 11.82 -16.70 10.82
C GLU A 293 10.68 -15.75 10.40
N ALA A 294 10.37 -14.75 11.23
CA ALA A 294 9.38 -13.72 10.88
C ALA A 294 9.82 -12.91 9.66
N GLY A 295 11.12 -12.60 9.54
CA GLY A 295 11.67 -11.92 8.36
C GLY A 295 11.41 -12.69 7.06
N GLN A 296 11.59 -14.01 7.06
CA GLN A 296 11.27 -14.86 5.91
C GLN A 296 9.77 -14.86 5.59
N ILE A 297 8.91 -14.90 6.62
CA ILE A 297 7.45 -14.82 6.44
C ILE A 297 7.04 -13.47 5.84
N ALA A 298 7.64 -12.37 6.29
CA ALA A 298 7.36 -11.06 5.73
C ALA A 298 7.86 -10.92 4.28
N ALA A 299 9.02 -11.49 3.92
CA ALA A 299 9.46 -11.55 2.52
C ALA A 299 8.48 -12.32 1.63
N TYR A 300 7.96 -13.44 2.15
CA TYR A 300 6.91 -14.21 1.48
C TYR A 300 5.62 -13.40 1.29
N LYS A 301 5.16 -12.71 2.33
CA LYS A 301 3.99 -11.83 2.26
C LYS A 301 4.19 -10.67 1.28
N ALA A 302 5.39 -10.07 1.24
CA ALA A 302 5.72 -9.00 0.29
C ALA A 302 5.68 -9.49 -1.16
N ALA A 303 6.24 -10.67 -1.45
CA ALA A 303 6.15 -11.28 -2.78
C ALA A 303 4.71 -11.63 -3.16
N LEU A 304 3.87 -12.05 -2.20
CA LEU A 304 2.45 -12.27 -2.47
C LEU A 304 1.67 -10.96 -2.61
N ALA A 305 2.09 -9.85 -2.00
CA ALA A 305 1.46 -8.55 -2.17
C ALA A 305 1.57 -8.03 -3.61
N ASP A 306 2.67 -8.36 -4.32
CA ASP A 306 2.80 -8.12 -5.77
C ASP A 306 1.74 -8.87 -6.61
N ALA A 307 1.22 -10.00 -6.10
CA ALA A 307 0.30 -10.86 -6.83
C ALA A 307 -1.15 -10.77 -6.34
N LEU A 308 -1.36 -10.33 -5.10
CA LEU A 308 -2.60 -10.42 -4.36
C LEU A 308 -2.78 -9.18 -3.48
N ALA A 309 -3.69 -8.31 -3.91
CA ALA A 309 -3.96 -7.00 -3.33
C ALA A 309 -4.17 -7.00 -1.80
N TRP A 310 -4.71 -8.09 -1.23
CA TRP A 310 -5.03 -8.15 0.20
C TRP A 310 -3.80 -8.18 1.12
N TYR A 311 -2.61 -8.59 0.64
CA TYR A 311 -1.44 -8.68 1.52
C TYR A 311 -0.88 -7.32 1.92
N LEU A 312 -1.17 -6.25 1.15
CA LEU A 312 -0.87 -4.89 1.59
C LEU A 312 -1.58 -4.52 2.90
N GLY A 313 -2.75 -5.09 3.18
CA GLY A 313 -3.43 -4.91 4.46
C GLY A 313 -2.57 -5.36 5.65
N TRP A 314 -1.81 -6.45 5.50
CA TRP A 314 -0.90 -6.91 6.55
C TRP A 314 0.17 -5.84 6.85
N PHE A 315 0.78 -5.25 5.81
CA PHE A 315 1.79 -4.22 5.94
C PHE A 315 1.23 -2.87 6.42
N ALA A 316 0.03 -2.50 5.98
CA ALA A 316 -0.67 -1.33 6.49
C ALA A 316 -0.88 -1.40 8.01
N GLN A 317 -1.28 -2.57 8.52
CA GLN A 317 -1.40 -2.80 9.96
C GLN A 317 -0.03 -2.77 10.66
N GLN A 318 1.00 -3.38 10.05
CA GLN A 318 2.37 -3.34 10.57
C GLN A 318 2.88 -1.89 10.71
N ALA A 319 2.63 -1.04 9.71
CA ALA A 319 3.02 0.35 9.71
C ALA A 319 2.26 1.17 10.76
N SER A 320 0.95 0.92 10.90
CA SER A 320 0.17 1.54 11.97
C SER A 320 0.70 1.21 13.36
N ILE A 321 1.08 -0.05 13.61
CA ILE A 321 1.60 -0.44 14.93
C ILE A 321 2.91 0.27 15.23
N GLN A 322 3.75 0.51 14.22
CA GLN A 322 5.01 1.24 14.36
C GLN A 322 4.81 2.73 14.63
N ASN A 323 3.84 3.37 13.96
CA ASN A 323 3.73 4.84 13.94
C ASN A 323 2.41 5.41 14.49
N GLY A 324 1.51 4.57 14.98
CA GLY A 324 0.26 4.98 15.62
C GLY A 324 -0.85 5.42 14.66
N TYR A 325 -0.88 4.96 13.40
CA TYR A 325 -1.93 5.32 12.44
C TYR A 325 -3.27 4.69 12.80
N ASP A 326 -4.37 5.41 12.56
CA ASP A 326 -5.74 4.91 12.70
C ASP A 326 -6.32 4.47 11.35
N LEU A 327 -5.94 5.19 10.28
CA LEU A 327 -6.33 4.91 8.90
C LEU A 327 -5.07 4.89 8.02
N VAL A 328 -4.93 3.84 7.23
CA VAL A 328 -3.91 3.75 6.18
C VAL A 328 -4.60 3.64 4.82
N VAL A 329 -4.21 4.50 3.87
CA VAL A 329 -4.71 4.45 2.49
C VAL A 329 -3.55 4.23 1.54
N MET A 330 -3.71 3.23 0.66
CA MET A 330 -2.73 2.86 -0.36
C MET A 330 -3.33 2.81 -1.77
N GLY A 331 -2.45 2.79 -2.77
CA GLY A 331 -2.75 2.46 -4.17
C GLY A 331 -2.06 1.16 -4.57
N HIS A 332 -1.35 1.14 -5.70
CA HIS A 332 -0.41 0.12 -6.16
C HIS A 332 -1.01 -1.22 -6.64
N THR A 333 -2.05 -1.73 -5.98
CA THR A 333 -2.60 -3.07 -6.29
C THR A 333 -3.68 -3.07 -7.35
N HIS A 334 -4.15 -1.88 -7.73
CA HIS A 334 -5.23 -1.66 -8.71
C HIS A 334 -6.57 -2.30 -8.33
N VAL A 335 -6.72 -2.78 -7.08
CA VAL A 335 -7.94 -3.39 -6.57
C VAL A 335 -8.48 -2.51 -5.44
N PRO A 336 -9.65 -1.87 -5.61
CA PRO A 336 -10.22 -1.06 -4.55
C PRO A 336 -10.59 -1.92 -3.34
N ILE A 337 -10.21 -1.46 -2.14
CA ILE A 337 -10.45 -2.13 -0.86
C ILE A 337 -11.08 -1.12 0.09
N ALA A 338 -12.27 -1.42 0.63
CA ALA A 338 -13.05 -0.46 1.43
C ALA A 338 -12.82 -0.57 2.94
N GLY A 339 -11.96 -1.47 3.40
CA GLY A 339 -11.74 -1.66 4.82
C GLY A 339 -10.89 -2.88 5.17
N MET A 340 -10.63 -3.03 6.47
CA MET A 340 -10.00 -4.20 7.04
C MET A 340 -10.88 -4.82 8.13
N THR A 341 -11.17 -6.11 8.00
CA THR A 341 -11.75 -6.92 9.06
C THR A 341 -10.65 -7.67 9.77
N GLY A 342 -10.64 -7.70 11.10
CA GLY A 342 -9.66 -8.49 11.87
C GLY A 342 -8.56 -7.66 12.48
N GLY A 343 -8.23 -6.53 11.85
CA GLY A 343 -7.16 -5.66 12.30
C GLY A 343 -7.56 -4.66 13.38
N VAL A 344 -6.56 -3.94 13.87
CA VAL A 344 -6.68 -2.82 14.84
C VAL A 344 -6.76 -1.45 14.17
N ILE A 345 -6.79 -1.42 12.83
CA ILE A 345 -6.92 -0.20 12.01
C ILE A 345 -7.98 -0.35 10.94
N ASN A 346 -8.31 0.79 10.32
CA ASN A 346 -8.93 0.80 9.01
C ASN A 346 -7.85 0.87 7.91
N TYR A 347 -8.10 0.19 6.79
CA TYR A 347 -7.23 0.18 5.62
C TYR A 347 -8.08 0.32 4.36
N VAL A 348 -7.64 1.19 3.46
CA VAL A 348 -8.30 1.40 2.17
C VAL A 348 -7.28 1.29 1.06
N ASN A 349 -7.69 0.69 -0.05
CA ASN A 349 -6.96 0.79 -1.31
C ASN A 349 -7.82 1.60 -2.30
N SER A 350 -7.26 2.65 -2.92
CA SER A 350 -8.01 3.54 -3.82
C SER A 350 -8.37 2.88 -5.15
N GLY A 351 -7.70 1.79 -5.54
CA GLY A 351 -7.85 1.18 -6.86
C GLY A 351 -6.92 1.84 -7.88
N PHE A 352 -7.43 2.06 -9.09
CA PHE A 352 -6.68 2.60 -10.24
C PHE A 352 -7.64 3.17 -11.30
N GLU A 353 -7.11 3.86 -12.32
CA GLU A 353 -7.94 4.56 -13.32
C GLU A 353 -7.75 4.11 -14.77
N CYS A 354 -6.96 3.06 -15.01
CA CYS A 354 -6.66 2.57 -16.36
C CYS A 354 -7.09 1.09 -16.65
N PRO A 355 -8.30 0.63 -16.27
CA PRO A 355 -8.77 -0.70 -16.65
C PRO A 355 -8.96 -0.79 -18.16
N SER A 356 -8.56 -1.92 -18.74
CA SER A 356 -8.79 -2.20 -20.16
C SER A 356 -10.27 -2.16 -20.54
N VAL A 357 -10.57 -1.86 -21.80
CA VAL A 357 -11.96 -1.78 -22.32
C VAL A 357 -12.74 -3.08 -22.04
N PRO A 358 -12.20 -4.29 -22.24
CA PRO A 358 -12.91 -5.53 -21.89
C PRO A 358 -13.19 -5.71 -20.40
N ASP A 359 -12.42 -5.07 -19.52
CA ASP A 359 -12.55 -5.18 -18.06
C ASP A 359 -13.38 -4.04 -17.44
N MET A 360 -13.72 -3.02 -18.22
CA MET A 360 -14.59 -1.93 -17.74
C MET A 360 -15.95 -2.49 -17.28
N GLY A 361 -16.23 -2.33 -15.99
CA GLY A 361 -17.45 -2.80 -15.33
C GLY A 361 -17.22 -3.96 -14.37
N THR A 362 -16.20 -4.79 -14.58
CA THR A 362 -15.71 -5.74 -13.57
C THR A 362 -14.62 -5.12 -12.71
N GLN A 363 -13.78 -4.29 -13.32
CA GLN A 363 -12.82 -3.39 -12.67
C GLN A 363 -13.40 -1.97 -12.65
N GLN A 364 -13.14 -1.24 -11.57
CA GLN A 364 -13.69 0.09 -11.33
C GLN A 364 -12.58 1.15 -11.46
N ILE A 365 -12.88 2.24 -12.18
CA ILE A 365 -12.07 3.46 -12.14
C ILE A 365 -12.43 4.18 -10.85
N SER A 366 -11.59 4.10 -9.82
CA SER A 366 -11.96 4.49 -8.46
C SER A 366 -10.98 5.44 -7.79
N PHE A 367 -11.47 6.16 -6.79
CA PHE A 367 -10.69 7.06 -5.95
C PHE A 367 -11.31 7.14 -4.55
N ALA A 368 -10.56 7.61 -3.56
CA ALA A 368 -11.04 7.69 -2.17
C ALA A 368 -11.35 9.12 -1.75
N VAL A 369 -12.38 9.28 -0.91
CA VAL A 369 -12.71 10.52 -0.20
C VAL A 369 -12.73 10.22 1.29
N ILE A 370 -11.89 10.93 2.04
CA ILE A 370 -11.69 10.71 3.47
C ILE A 370 -12.15 11.95 4.22
N ASP A 371 -13.06 11.79 5.18
CA ASP A 371 -13.31 12.85 6.15
C ASP A 371 -12.16 12.84 7.17
N ARG A 372 -11.34 13.89 7.19
CA ARG A 372 -10.12 13.99 8.01
C ARG A 372 -10.39 13.82 9.51
N ASP A 373 -11.51 14.33 9.98
CA ASP A 373 -11.79 14.45 11.42
C ASP A 373 -12.35 13.13 11.98
N THR A 374 -13.23 12.47 11.21
CA THR A 374 -13.86 11.19 11.58
C THR A 374 -13.12 9.97 11.05
N LYS A 375 -12.21 10.17 10.07
CA LYS A 375 -11.48 9.13 9.33
C LYS A 375 -12.39 8.18 8.53
N GLN A 376 -13.67 8.53 8.37
CA GLN A 376 -14.56 7.78 7.52
C GLN A 376 -14.12 7.94 6.06
N THR A 377 -14.02 6.82 5.36
CA THR A 377 -13.58 6.79 3.97
C THR A 377 -14.71 6.27 3.10
N THR A 378 -14.97 6.96 1.99
CA THR A 378 -15.87 6.53 0.93
C THR A 378 -15.06 6.32 -0.33
N LEU A 379 -15.13 5.12 -0.90
CA LEU A 379 -14.63 4.88 -2.26
C LEU A 379 -15.70 5.32 -3.26
N LEU A 380 -15.28 6.11 -4.24
CA LEU A 380 -16.08 6.55 -5.37
C LEU A 380 -15.51 5.96 -6.66
N GLN A 381 -16.35 5.84 -7.68
CA GLN A 381 -15.95 5.40 -9.01
C GLN A 381 -16.51 6.32 -10.09
N ALA A 382 -15.75 6.49 -11.16
CA ALA A 382 -16.21 7.09 -12.40
C ALA A 382 -16.77 5.99 -13.31
N ARG A 383 -18.07 6.04 -13.60
CA ARG A 383 -18.74 5.04 -14.43
C ARG A 383 -19.53 5.70 -15.54
N LYS A 384 -19.39 5.18 -16.77
CA LYS A 384 -20.23 5.60 -17.89
C LYS A 384 -21.65 5.06 -17.70
N SER A 385 -22.65 5.93 -17.70
CA SER A 385 -24.04 5.47 -17.71
C SER A 385 -24.38 4.88 -19.08
N SER A 386 -25.39 4.02 -19.16
CA SER A 386 -25.71 3.21 -20.36
C SER A 386 -25.97 4.01 -21.64
N SER A 387 -26.25 5.31 -21.53
CA SER A 387 -26.42 6.23 -22.67
C SER A 387 -26.10 7.70 -22.35
N GLY A 388 -25.51 7.99 -21.19
CA GLY A 388 -25.35 9.35 -20.67
C GLY A 388 -23.90 9.70 -20.31
N PRO A 389 -23.70 10.76 -19.51
CA PRO A 389 -22.36 11.20 -19.11
C PRO A 389 -21.70 10.17 -18.19
N ILE A 390 -20.41 10.39 -17.94
CA ILE A 390 -19.70 9.70 -16.86
C ILE A 390 -20.21 10.27 -15.53
N GLU A 391 -20.58 9.37 -14.62
CA GLU A 391 -21.12 9.70 -13.30
C GLU A 391 -20.12 9.29 -12.23
N ILE A 392 -20.02 10.11 -11.18
CA ILE A 392 -19.28 9.76 -9.95
C ILE A 392 -20.27 9.17 -8.95
N VAL A 393 -20.09 7.90 -8.62
CA VAL A 393 -21.00 7.14 -7.74
C VAL A 393 -20.19 6.35 -6.70
N PRO A 394 -20.81 5.86 -5.60
CA PRO A 394 -20.12 4.96 -4.68
C PRO A 394 -19.53 3.73 -5.40
N CYS A 395 -18.29 3.39 -5.04
CA CYS A 395 -17.59 2.20 -5.52
C CYS A 395 -17.81 1.05 -4.53
N PRO A 396 -18.49 -0.03 -4.93
CA PRO A 396 -18.57 -1.22 -4.10
C PRO A 396 -17.18 -1.88 -4.07
N ALA A 397 -16.61 -2.03 -2.89
CA ALA A 397 -15.34 -2.69 -2.69
C ALA A 397 -15.38 -3.57 -1.45
N ALA A 398 -14.64 -4.67 -1.48
CA ALA A 398 -14.59 -5.61 -0.37
C ALA A 398 -13.67 -5.08 0.74
N SER A 399 -13.90 -5.58 1.96
CA SER A 399 -12.89 -5.50 3.02
C SER A 399 -11.96 -6.71 2.94
N VAL A 400 -10.74 -6.54 3.45
CA VAL A 400 -9.74 -7.61 3.51
C VAL A 400 -9.44 -8.01 4.96
N SER A 401 -8.88 -9.21 5.13
CA SER A 401 -8.32 -9.64 6.42
C SER A 401 -6.79 -9.55 6.36
N PRO A 402 -6.11 -9.09 7.43
CA PRO A 402 -4.64 -9.12 7.49
C PRO A 402 -4.10 -10.55 7.43
N VAL A 403 -4.93 -11.55 7.77
CA VAL A 403 -4.66 -12.97 7.60
C VAL A 403 -5.82 -13.59 6.80
N PRO A 404 -5.69 -13.73 5.48
CA PRO A 404 -6.76 -14.23 4.62
C PRO A 404 -6.87 -15.78 4.67
N PRO A 405 -8.07 -16.34 4.44
CA PRO A 405 -8.25 -17.78 4.24
C PRO A 405 -7.35 -18.35 3.13
N PRO A 406 -6.94 -19.63 3.19
CA PRO A 406 -7.34 -20.65 4.16
C PRO A 406 -6.53 -20.60 5.48
N ALA A 407 -5.60 -19.67 5.63
CA ALA A 407 -4.92 -19.46 6.91
C ALA A 407 -5.95 -19.05 7.96
N MET A 408 -5.78 -19.54 9.18
CA MET A 408 -6.55 -19.09 10.34
C MET A 408 -5.70 -18.12 11.14
N ASP A 409 -6.32 -17.04 11.60
CA ASP A 409 -5.64 -16.01 12.37
C ASP A 409 -5.66 -16.36 13.85
N PHE A 410 -4.56 -16.93 14.39
CA PHE A 410 -4.40 -17.16 15.82
C PHE A 410 -3.57 -16.05 16.49
N SER A 411 -3.70 -14.82 15.99
CA SER A 411 -3.03 -13.65 16.55
C SER A 411 -3.71 -13.11 17.81
N CYS A 412 -2.90 -12.39 18.59
CA CYS A 412 -3.32 -11.48 19.64
C CYS A 412 -3.17 -10.01 19.17
N TYR A 413 -4.30 -9.30 19.14
CA TYR A 413 -4.38 -7.87 18.84
C TYR A 413 -4.60 -7.08 20.13
N ILE A 414 -3.58 -6.36 20.58
CA ILE A 414 -3.55 -5.74 21.91
C ILE A 414 -3.56 -4.23 21.79
N THR A 415 -4.47 -3.59 22.51
CA THR A 415 -4.47 -2.14 22.76
C THR A 415 -4.26 -1.89 24.25
N ILE A 416 -3.32 -1.01 24.59
CA ILE A 416 -3.08 -0.56 25.96
C ILE A 416 -3.43 0.92 26.03
N GLU A 417 -4.47 1.25 26.78
CA GLU A 417 -4.89 2.61 27.07
C GLU A 417 -4.23 3.10 28.36
N ASN A 418 -3.39 4.12 28.24
CA ASN A 418 -2.83 4.81 29.39
C ASN A 418 -3.72 6.00 29.74
N ASN A 419 -4.72 5.79 30.59
CA ASN A 419 -5.63 6.84 31.04
C ASN A 419 -5.09 7.61 32.26
N GLN A 420 -3.79 7.47 32.55
CA GLN A 420 -3.12 8.20 33.62
C GLN A 420 -2.47 9.49 33.11
N GLY A 421 -2.15 10.40 34.04
CA GLY A 421 -1.44 11.65 33.77
C GLY A 421 0.09 11.51 33.56
N PHE A 422 0.62 10.29 33.46
CA PHE A 422 2.06 10.02 33.38
C PHE A 422 2.37 8.92 32.35
N PRO A 423 3.57 8.91 31.76
CA PRO A 423 3.93 7.90 30.78
C PRO A 423 4.19 6.54 31.44
N LEU A 424 3.89 5.47 30.71
CA LEU A 424 4.29 4.10 31.04
C LEU A 424 5.55 3.75 30.25
N THR A 425 6.57 3.17 30.87
CA THR A 425 7.82 2.77 30.20
C THR A 425 7.94 1.25 30.13
N LEU A 426 8.27 0.70 28.97
CA LEU A 426 8.48 -0.74 28.81
C LEU A 426 9.68 -1.20 29.64
N THR A 427 9.49 -2.22 30.49
CA THR A 427 10.56 -2.79 31.31
C THR A 427 10.83 -4.27 31.04
N GLY A 428 9.95 -4.94 30.29
CA GLY A 428 10.18 -6.32 29.89
C GLY A 428 9.08 -6.88 29.01
N SER A 429 9.39 -7.97 28.32
CA SER A 429 8.45 -8.73 27.52
C SER A 429 8.82 -10.21 27.55
N THR A 430 7.85 -11.08 27.35
CA THR A 430 8.05 -12.51 27.17
C THR A 430 7.16 -12.96 26.03
N ILE A 431 7.75 -13.57 25.00
CA ILE A 431 7.02 -14.20 23.91
C ILE A 431 7.19 -15.71 24.08
N GLY A 432 6.09 -16.43 24.33
CA GLY A 432 6.10 -17.88 24.42
C GLY A 432 6.06 -18.50 23.02
N HIS A 433 5.02 -18.17 22.26
CA HIS A 433 4.82 -18.58 20.87
C HIS A 433 4.37 -17.41 19.99
N GLY A 434 4.77 -17.46 18.71
CA GLY A 434 4.51 -16.41 17.72
C GLY A 434 5.64 -15.39 17.59
N TYR A 435 5.37 -14.29 16.88
CA TYR A 435 6.30 -13.19 16.70
C TYR A 435 5.56 -11.84 16.69
N LEU A 436 6.27 -10.81 17.15
CA LEU A 436 5.77 -9.43 17.09
C LEU A 436 5.96 -8.92 15.67
N THR A 437 4.94 -8.29 15.10
CA THR A 437 5.03 -7.76 13.73
C THR A 437 5.81 -6.45 13.64
N GLY A 438 6.18 -5.85 14.78
CA GLY A 438 6.99 -4.64 14.86
C GLY A 438 7.55 -4.46 16.27
N PRO A 439 8.38 -3.42 16.48
CA PRO A 439 8.96 -3.13 17.78
C PRO A 439 7.88 -2.84 18.82
N LEU A 440 8.12 -3.24 20.07
CA LEU A 440 7.25 -2.86 21.18
C LEU A 440 7.38 -1.36 21.47
N PRO A 441 6.27 -0.67 21.73
CA PRO A 441 6.29 0.73 22.17
C PRO A 441 7.16 0.87 23.44
N GLN A 442 8.24 1.65 23.35
CA GLN A 442 9.14 1.83 24.50
C GLN A 442 8.50 2.68 25.59
N GLN A 443 7.60 3.59 25.20
CA GLN A 443 6.79 4.39 26.10
C GLN A 443 5.36 4.50 25.59
N ILE A 444 4.42 4.62 26.52
CA ILE A 444 3.03 4.97 26.26
C ILE A 444 2.79 6.32 26.94
N ALA A 445 2.54 7.37 26.16
CA ALA A 445 2.35 8.71 26.68
C ALA A 445 1.10 8.81 27.59
N PRO A 446 1.01 9.85 28.45
CA PRO A 446 -0.21 10.12 29.20
C PRO A 446 -1.42 10.30 28.26
N ASN A 447 -2.56 9.72 28.62
CA ASN A 447 -3.81 9.80 27.85
C ASN A 447 -3.65 9.37 26.38
N SER A 448 -2.81 8.37 26.13
CA SER A 448 -2.56 7.82 24.80
C SER A 448 -2.76 6.31 24.76
N VAL A 449 -2.73 5.77 23.54
CA VAL A 449 -2.85 4.34 23.29
C VAL A 449 -1.56 3.78 22.71
N ALA A 450 -1.27 2.52 23.03
CA ALA A 450 -0.27 1.72 22.36
C ALA A 450 -0.93 0.48 21.75
N ARG A 451 -0.50 0.10 20.54
CA ARG A 451 -0.98 -1.09 19.84
C ARG A 451 0.16 -2.10 19.72
N ILE A 452 -0.16 -3.38 19.90
CA ILE A 452 0.77 -4.49 19.76
C ILE A 452 0.05 -5.59 19.00
N TRP A 453 0.76 -6.21 18.06
CA TRP A 453 0.28 -7.39 17.35
C TRP A 453 1.29 -8.51 17.49
N LEU A 454 0.88 -9.56 18.19
CA LEU A 454 1.59 -10.82 18.26
C LEU A 454 0.85 -11.81 17.35
N THR A 455 1.51 -12.28 16.30
CA THR A 455 0.92 -13.21 15.32
C THR A 455 1.55 -14.59 15.48
N ASP A 456 0.78 -15.62 15.18
CA ASP A 456 1.26 -17.00 15.21
C ASP A 456 2.22 -17.33 14.06
N TYR A 457 3.10 -18.29 14.31
CA TYR A 457 3.80 -18.98 13.22
C TYR A 457 2.88 -20.04 12.61
N PRO A 458 3.02 -20.37 11.31
CA PRO A 458 2.37 -21.53 10.74
C PRO A 458 2.63 -22.79 11.59
N GLY A 459 1.57 -23.39 12.14
CA GLY A 459 1.71 -24.53 13.05
C GLY A 459 0.53 -24.72 13.99
N GLY A 460 0.74 -25.50 15.05
CA GLY A 460 -0.31 -25.92 16.00
C GLY A 460 -0.29 -25.22 17.36
N HIS A 461 0.40 -24.10 17.51
CA HIS A 461 0.57 -23.44 18.83
C HIS A 461 -0.31 -22.21 19.01
N GLY A 462 -0.34 -21.30 18.03
CA GLY A 462 -1.04 -20.02 18.14
C GLY A 462 -0.07 -18.92 18.58
N SER A 463 -0.54 -17.95 19.34
CA SER A 463 0.29 -16.86 19.87
C SER A 463 0.08 -16.66 21.36
N ASP A 464 1.18 -16.52 22.12
CA ASP A 464 1.13 -16.18 23.54
C ASP A 464 2.32 -15.33 23.97
N GLY A 465 2.05 -14.42 24.90
CA GLY A 465 3.09 -13.59 25.47
C GLY A 465 2.60 -12.63 26.53
N SER A 466 3.52 -11.78 26.98
CA SER A 466 3.24 -10.67 27.87
C SER A 466 4.19 -9.51 27.65
N VAL A 467 3.72 -8.31 28.00
CA VAL A 467 4.53 -7.09 28.07
C VAL A 467 4.35 -6.45 29.43
N THR A 468 5.43 -5.91 29.99
CA THR A 468 5.43 -5.25 31.29
C THR A 468 5.86 -3.81 31.15
N TYR A 469 5.02 -2.91 31.61
CA TYR A 469 5.31 -1.48 31.69
C TYR A 469 5.37 -1.02 33.13
N GLN A 470 6.22 -0.05 33.41
CA GLN A 470 6.39 0.54 34.72
C GLN A 470 5.96 2.01 34.71
N TYR A 471 5.24 2.38 35.76
CA TYR A 471 4.91 3.75 36.13
C TYR A 471 6.09 4.42 36.84
N PRO A 472 6.34 5.73 36.68
CA PRO A 472 7.49 6.42 37.31
C PRO A 472 7.59 6.28 38.84
N GLY A 473 6.46 6.10 39.53
CA GLY A 473 6.38 5.83 40.96
C GLY A 473 6.64 4.38 41.39
N GLY A 474 7.02 3.49 40.45
CA GLY A 474 7.50 2.13 40.73
C GLY A 474 6.49 1.00 40.52
N ALA A 475 5.18 1.29 40.34
CA ALA A 475 4.17 0.28 40.05
C ALA A 475 4.39 -0.32 38.64
N SER A 476 4.29 -1.64 38.52
CA SER A 476 4.44 -2.36 37.25
C SER A 476 3.13 -3.02 36.84
N TYR A 477 2.80 -2.93 35.56
CA TYR A 477 1.65 -3.56 34.94
C TYR A 477 2.14 -4.58 33.91
N THR A 478 1.91 -5.86 34.19
CA THR A 478 2.15 -6.95 33.24
C THR A 478 0.84 -7.29 32.53
N PHE A 479 0.84 -7.18 31.21
CA PHE A 479 -0.28 -7.49 30.33
C PHE A 479 0.04 -8.81 29.62
N ALA A 480 -0.64 -9.88 29.99
CA ALA A 480 -0.48 -11.21 29.39
C ALA A 480 -1.68 -11.54 28.49
N PHE A 481 -1.43 -12.22 27.38
CA PHE A 481 -2.41 -12.56 26.37
C PHE A 481 -2.02 -13.86 25.64
N ASP A 482 -3.02 -14.65 25.29
CA ASP A 482 -2.87 -15.98 24.68
C ASP A 482 -4.07 -16.29 23.77
N CYS A 483 -3.76 -16.66 22.52
CA CYS A 483 -4.66 -17.11 21.47
C CYS A 483 -4.15 -18.45 20.93
N PRO A 484 -4.44 -19.56 21.63
CA PRO A 484 -3.94 -20.88 21.26
C PRO A 484 -4.74 -21.46 20.08
N THR A 485 -4.16 -22.42 19.36
CA THR A 485 -4.91 -23.11 18.30
C THR A 485 -5.97 -24.08 18.84
N GLY A 486 -6.96 -24.41 17.99
CA GLY A 486 -7.90 -25.49 18.23
C GLY A 486 -9.04 -25.12 19.19
N VAL A 487 -9.26 -25.96 20.21
CA VAL A 487 -10.36 -25.80 21.17
C VAL A 487 -9.91 -25.24 22.53
N LEU A 488 -8.62 -24.90 22.64
CA LEU A 488 -8.07 -24.30 23.85
C LEU A 488 -8.62 -22.87 24.01
N PRO A 489 -8.95 -22.45 25.24
CA PRO A 489 -9.56 -21.15 25.44
C PRO A 489 -8.52 -20.03 25.40
N ASN A 490 -8.87 -18.90 24.80
CA ASN A 490 -8.09 -17.67 24.91
C ASN A 490 -7.97 -17.25 26.38
N THR A 491 -6.83 -16.64 26.74
CA THR A 491 -6.63 -16.09 28.09
C THR A 491 -5.98 -14.71 28.05
N CYS A 492 -6.28 -13.87 29.04
CA CYS A 492 -5.58 -12.61 29.25
C CYS A 492 -5.60 -12.21 30.74
N SER A 493 -4.64 -11.37 31.14
CA SER A 493 -4.60 -10.76 32.46
C SER A 493 -3.76 -9.48 32.46
N GLY A 494 -3.95 -8.61 33.45
CA GLY A 494 -3.24 -7.33 33.57
C GLY A 494 -4.14 -6.12 33.48
N GLY A 495 -3.54 -4.93 33.59
CA GLY A 495 -4.24 -3.64 33.62
C GLY A 495 -5.10 -3.44 34.89
N SER A 496 -5.66 -2.23 35.01
CA SER A 496 -6.71 -1.93 35.97
C SER A 496 -8.04 -2.56 35.53
N TRP A 497 -8.24 -2.67 34.21
CA TRP A 497 -9.36 -3.37 33.59
C TRP A 497 -8.96 -3.90 32.21
N PHE A 498 -9.77 -4.82 31.67
CA PHE A 498 -9.67 -5.25 30.29
C PHE A 498 -11.04 -5.51 29.66
N LYS A 499 -11.11 -5.43 28.33
CA LYS A 499 -12.23 -5.94 27.51
C LYS A 499 -11.66 -6.82 26.40
N THR A 500 -12.41 -7.84 26.01
CA THR A 500 -11.99 -8.78 24.98
C THR A 500 -13.06 -9.00 23.93
N LYS A 501 -12.64 -9.40 22.74
CA LYS A 501 -13.49 -10.01 21.70
C LYS A 501 -12.67 -11.06 20.95
N ALA A 502 -13.34 -12.01 20.32
CA ALA A 502 -12.65 -13.03 19.53
C ALA A 502 -13.52 -13.56 18.40
N GLY A 503 -12.90 -14.03 17.32
CA GLY A 503 -13.61 -14.67 16.20
C GLY A 503 -14.18 -13.67 15.19
N ASP A 504 -15.16 -12.88 15.62
CA ASP A 504 -15.77 -11.83 14.78
C ASP A 504 -15.09 -10.48 15.05
N PRO A 505 -14.29 -9.96 14.10
CA PRO A 505 -13.63 -8.68 14.28
C PRO A 505 -14.59 -7.49 14.33
N ASN A 506 -15.77 -7.61 13.75
CA ASN A 506 -16.82 -6.60 13.81
C ASN A 506 -17.79 -6.84 14.97
N GLY A 507 -17.56 -7.91 15.74
CA GLY A 507 -18.34 -8.27 16.91
C GLY A 507 -18.20 -7.24 18.04
N PRO A 508 -19.22 -7.12 18.90
CA PRO A 508 -19.16 -6.23 20.03
C PRO A 508 -18.10 -6.67 21.03
N TRP A 509 -17.46 -5.70 21.68
CA TRP A 509 -16.59 -5.97 22.83
C TRP A 509 -17.38 -6.58 23.99
N GLY A 510 -16.80 -7.58 24.64
CA GLY A 510 -17.36 -8.17 25.84
C GLY A 510 -17.37 -7.21 27.05
N PRO A 511 -18.07 -7.56 28.13
CA PRO A 511 -18.06 -6.80 29.38
C PRO A 511 -16.64 -6.66 29.96
N ILE A 512 -16.41 -5.60 30.74
CA ILE A 512 -15.15 -5.40 31.45
C ILE A 512 -14.85 -6.61 32.36
N GLY A 513 -13.62 -7.10 32.31
CA GLY A 513 -13.15 -8.25 33.08
C GLY A 513 -13.59 -9.62 32.53
N SER A 514 -14.31 -9.64 31.41
CA SER A 514 -14.75 -10.88 30.75
C SER A 514 -13.81 -11.27 29.62
N ILE A 515 -13.50 -12.57 29.54
CA ILE A 515 -12.64 -13.15 28.49
C ILE A 515 -13.52 -13.83 27.43
N ALA A 516 -13.38 -13.41 26.18
CA ALA A 516 -13.90 -14.08 25.00
C ALA A 516 -13.11 -15.37 24.77
N ARG A 517 -13.54 -16.44 25.47
CA ARG A 517 -12.78 -17.70 25.57
C ARG A 517 -12.60 -18.45 24.25
N TYR A 518 -13.44 -18.22 23.24
CA TYR A 518 -13.43 -18.99 22.00
C TYR A 518 -13.58 -18.07 20.79
N GLY A 519 -12.99 -18.48 19.68
CA GLY A 519 -12.93 -17.70 18.44
C GLY A 519 -11.54 -17.09 18.25
N HIS A 520 -11.16 -16.89 16.99
CA HIS A 520 -9.87 -16.33 16.60
C HIS A 520 -10.05 -15.36 15.42
N PRO A 521 -9.30 -14.25 15.37
CA PRO A 521 -8.24 -13.88 16.31
C PRO A 521 -8.75 -13.40 17.66
N PHE A 522 -7.83 -13.17 18.61
CA PHE A 522 -8.15 -12.67 19.95
C PHE A 522 -7.74 -11.20 20.07
N SER A 523 -8.68 -10.32 20.39
CA SER A 523 -8.40 -8.90 20.63
C SER A 523 -8.62 -8.55 22.09
N VAL A 524 -7.69 -7.78 22.66
CA VAL A 524 -7.74 -7.33 24.06
C VAL A 524 -7.45 -5.84 24.11
N THR A 525 -8.30 -5.10 24.83
CA THR A 525 -8.00 -3.73 25.25
C THR A 525 -7.78 -3.75 26.75
N PHE A 526 -6.60 -3.34 27.19
CA PHE A 526 -6.26 -3.12 28.60
C PHE A 526 -6.32 -1.63 28.90
N GLY A 527 -6.86 -1.26 30.05
CA GLY A 527 -6.77 0.10 30.55
C GLY A 527 -5.98 0.19 31.83
N VAL A 528 -5.22 1.27 31.96
CA VAL A 528 -4.53 1.65 33.19
C VAL A 528 -5.13 2.96 33.68
N GLU A 529 -5.63 2.95 34.91
CA GLU A 529 -6.28 4.08 35.56
C GLU A 529 -5.57 4.43 36.87
N SER A 530 -5.79 5.66 37.35
CA SER A 530 -5.20 6.21 38.58
C SER A 530 -5.82 5.66 39.85
#